data_AF-A0A8D8QSV7-F1
#
_entry.id   AF-A0A8D8QSV7-F1
#
_cell.length_a   1.000
_cell.length_b   1.000
_cell.length_c   1.000
_cell.angle_alpha   90.00
_cell.angle_beta   90.00
_cell.angle_gamma   90.00
#
_symmetry.space_group_name_H-M   'P 1'
#
loop_
_entity.id
_entity.type
_entity.pdbx_description
1 polymer ?
#
loop_
_entity_poly.entity_id
_entity_poly.type
_entity_poly.pdbx_seq_one_letter_code
_entity_poly.pdbx_strand_id
1 'polypeptide(L)'
;MIVGNGMSPTNDVTEYGGRASSPGPGIDRDYAGPLSELTERAIQDKWRKMLGDEVDIIVAQISKSGEQGGLGISLEGTVDVEDGIEVRPHHYIRSILPEGPAGRNGKLQRGDELLEVRLFRKRLKVLKNT
;
A
#
# COMPACT_ATOMS: atom_id res chain seq x y z
N MET A 1 -0.67 -4.28 0.93
CA MET A 1 0.22 -3.12 0.82
C MET A 1 0.26 -2.72 -0.63
N ILE A 2 0.14 -1.43 -0.92
CA ILE A 2 0.17 -0.89 -2.27
C ILE A 2 1.33 0.09 -2.30
N VAL A 3 2.21 -0.07 -3.30
CA VAL A 3 3.38 0.79 -3.48
C VAL A 3 3.46 1.35 -4.91
N GLY A 4 4.11 2.50 -5.06
CA GLY A 4 4.39 3.14 -6.33
C GLY A 4 5.90 3.18 -6.61
N ASN A 5 6.30 2.88 -7.85
CA ASN A 5 7.69 2.96 -8.30
C ASN A 5 7.79 4.00 -9.45
N GLY A 6 8.76 4.92 -9.37
CA GLY A 6 9.02 5.92 -10.42
C GLY A 6 8.99 7.40 -10.01
N MET A 7 8.69 7.73 -8.75
CA MET A 7 8.68 9.13 -8.31
C MET A 7 10.11 9.66 -8.17
N SER A 8 10.58 10.49 -9.11
CA SER A 8 11.66 11.43 -8.80
C SER A 8 11.08 12.54 -7.90
N PRO A 9 11.78 13.00 -6.86
CA PRO A 9 11.27 13.97 -5.88
C PRO A 9 11.11 15.41 -6.42
N THR A 10 10.94 15.57 -7.73
CA THR A 10 10.84 16.88 -8.37
C THR A 10 9.83 16.80 -9.50
N ASN A 11 8.56 17.02 -9.22
CA ASN A 11 7.62 17.56 -10.19
C ASN A 11 6.44 18.19 -9.45
N ASP A 12 6.34 19.52 -9.59
CA ASP A 12 5.15 20.33 -9.33
C ASP A 12 3.93 19.70 -10.01
N VAL A 13 2.98 19.18 -9.23
CA VAL A 13 1.61 18.92 -9.71
C VAL A 13 0.62 19.27 -8.61
N THR A 14 -0.08 20.36 -8.86
CA THR A 14 -1.30 20.91 -8.27
C THR A 14 -2.15 19.98 -7.39
N GLU A 15 -2.35 20.41 -6.14
CA GLU A 15 -3.61 20.37 -5.36
C GLU A 15 -4.47 19.08 -5.44
N TYR A 16 -4.15 18.05 -4.64
CA TYR A 16 -5.09 16.94 -4.36
C TYR A 16 -6.11 17.31 -3.27
N GLY A 17 -6.90 18.35 -3.53
CA GLY A 17 -8.10 18.71 -2.76
C GLY A 17 -9.35 18.06 -3.36
N GLY A 18 -9.58 16.77 -3.08
CA GLY A 18 -10.73 16.04 -3.66
C GLY A 18 -11.37 15.04 -2.70
N ARG A 19 -12.58 15.35 -2.23
CA ARG A 19 -13.46 14.48 -1.41
C ARG A 19 -13.45 13.03 -1.91
N ALA A 20 -13.08 12.11 -1.02
CA ALA A 20 -13.17 10.67 -1.24
C ALA A 20 -14.61 10.29 -1.62
N SER A 21 -14.82 10.01 -2.91
CA SER A 21 -16.09 9.49 -3.42
C SER A 21 -16.18 7.99 -3.14
N SER A 22 -17.32 7.56 -2.60
CA SER A 22 -17.59 6.20 -2.12
C SER A 22 -17.15 5.10 -3.09
N PRO A 23 -16.54 4.00 -2.61
CA PRO A 23 -16.19 2.89 -3.48
C PRO A 23 -17.44 2.17 -3.97
N GLY A 24 -17.52 1.98 -5.30
CA GLY A 24 -18.56 1.21 -5.99
C GLY A 24 -18.61 -0.27 -5.59
N PRO A 25 -19.56 -1.03 -6.15
CA PRO A 25 -19.98 -2.31 -5.60
C PRO A 25 -18.90 -3.37 -5.79
N GLY A 26 -18.57 -4.07 -4.71
CA GLY A 26 -17.81 -5.33 -4.77
C GLY A 26 -16.35 -5.28 -4.36
N ILE A 27 -15.89 -4.29 -3.58
CA ILE A 27 -14.66 -4.49 -2.80
C ILE A 27 -14.89 -5.67 -1.87
N ASP A 28 -14.20 -6.77 -2.10
CA ASP A 28 -14.25 -7.95 -1.24
C ASP A 28 -13.99 -7.51 0.20
N ARG A 29 -15.05 -7.49 1.02
CA ARG A 29 -14.98 -7.00 2.40
C ARG A 29 -14.35 -8.03 3.32
N ASP A 30 -14.25 -9.27 2.84
CA ASP A 30 -13.67 -10.39 3.53
C ASP A 30 -12.33 -10.72 2.88
N TYR A 31 -11.32 -9.90 3.21
CA TYR A 31 -9.90 -10.14 2.89
C TYR A 31 -9.31 -11.38 3.62
N ALA A 32 -10.17 -12.33 3.97
CA ALA A 32 -9.87 -13.64 4.50
C ALA A 32 -9.62 -14.60 3.32
N GLY A 33 -8.57 -14.36 2.54
CA GLY A 33 -8.25 -15.16 1.38
C GLY A 33 -7.23 -14.48 0.46
N PRO A 34 -6.75 -15.17 -0.59
CA PRO A 34 -5.94 -14.55 -1.62
C PRO A 34 -6.72 -13.41 -2.28
N LEU A 35 -6.04 -12.29 -2.52
CA LEU A 35 -6.59 -11.14 -3.24
C LEU A 35 -7.00 -11.60 -4.65
N SER A 36 -8.25 -11.37 -5.04
CA SER A 36 -8.71 -11.69 -6.39
C SER A 36 -8.09 -10.73 -7.41
N GLU A 37 -7.82 -11.22 -8.62
CA GLU A 37 -7.26 -10.42 -9.72
C GLU A 37 -8.11 -9.19 -10.03
N LEU A 38 -9.45 -9.32 -9.96
CA LEU A 38 -10.37 -8.19 -10.15
C LEU A 38 -10.18 -7.10 -9.08
N THR A 39 -9.95 -7.50 -7.82
CA THR A 39 -9.72 -6.56 -6.73
C THR A 39 -8.35 -5.92 -6.85
N GLU A 40 -7.32 -6.70 -7.18
CA GLU A 40 -5.97 -6.20 -7.46
C GLU A 40 -6.00 -5.16 -8.58
N ARG A 41 -6.70 -5.46 -9.69
CA ARG A 41 -6.85 -4.55 -10.83
C ARG A 41 -7.59 -3.27 -10.45
N ALA A 42 -8.70 -3.37 -9.72
CA ALA A 42 -9.46 -2.20 -9.29
C ALA A 42 -8.63 -1.27 -8.38
N ILE A 43 -7.78 -1.83 -7.53
CA ILE A 43 -6.83 -1.07 -6.70
C ILE A 43 -5.78 -0.39 -7.60
N GLN A 44 -5.20 -1.11 -8.55
CA GLN A 44 -4.22 -0.53 -9.48
C GLN A 44 -4.81 0.62 -10.29
N ASP A 45 -6.00 0.43 -10.87
CA ASP A 45 -6.65 1.45 -11.70
C ASP A 45 -7.04 2.69 -10.87
N LYS A 46 -7.42 2.53 -9.59
CA LYS A 46 -7.63 3.64 -8.66
C LYS A 46 -6.36 4.50 -8.52
N TRP A 47 -5.22 3.87 -8.22
CA TRP A 47 -3.98 4.58 -7.95
C TRP A 47 -3.32 5.13 -9.22
N ARG A 48 -3.39 4.39 -10.33
CA ARG A 48 -2.94 4.87 -11.65
C ARG A 48 -3.71 6.13 -12.07
N LYS A 49 -5.02 6.18 -11.83
CA LYS A 49 -5.82 7.39 -12.09
C LYS A 49 -5.37 8.61 -11.28
N MET A 50 -4.83 8.42 -10.09
CA MET A 50 -4.39 9.53 -9.23
C MET A 50 -2.95 9.96 -9.52
N LEU A 51 -2.06 9.01 -9.82
CA LEU A 51 -0.61 9.25 -9.94
C LEU A 51 -0.10 9.32 -11.38
N GLY A 52 -0.93 8.96 -12.37
CA GLY A 52 -0.50 8.88 -13.77
C GLY A 52 -0.05 7.49 -14.19
N ASP A 53 0.19 7.34 -15.49
CA ASP A 53 0.60 6.08 -16.12
C ASP A 53 2.12 5.85 -16.02
N GLU A 54 2.88 6.88 -15.63
CA GLU A 54 4.33 6.84 -15.42
C GLU A 54 4.74 6.10 -14.14
N VAL A 55 3.81 5.92 -13.19
CA VAL A 55 4.06 5.22 -11.93
C VAL A 55 3.60 3.78 -12.02
N ASP A 56 4.51 2.84 -11.74
CA ASP A 56 4.13 1.43 -11.65
C ASP A 56 3.47 1.15 -10.29
N ILE A 57 2.22 0.66 -10.33
CA ILE A 57 1.41 0.40 -9.13
C ILE A 57 1.46 -1.09 -8.78
N ILE A 58 2.15 -1.39 -7.69
CA ILE A 58 2.36 -2.75 -7.21
C ILE A 58 1.43 -3.03 -6.03
N VAL A 59 0.69 -4.13 -6.10
CA VAL A 59 -0.18 -4.61 -5.01
C VAL A 59 0.41 -5.89 -4.41
N ALA A 60 0.82 -5.80 -3.15
CA ALA A 60 1.42 -6.89 -2.40
C ALA A 60 0.51 -7.31 -1.23
N GLN A 61 0.02 -8.54 -1.27
CA GLN A 61 -0.64 -9.18 -0.13
C GLN A 61 0.38 -9.95 0.70
N ILE A 62 0.67 -9.47 1.90
CA ILE A 62 1.71 -10.02 2.77
C ILE A 62 1.09 -10.48 4.08
N SER A 63 1.34 -11.74 4.45
CA SER A 63 0.89 -12.32 5.72
C SER A 63 2.00 -12.28 6.76
N LYS A 64 1.71 -11.75 7.95
CA LYS A 64 2.66 -11.76 9.07
C LYS A 64 2.92 -13.20 9.55
N SER A 65 4.17 -13.47 9.90
CA SER A 65 4.57 -14.69 10.61
C SER A 65 4.34 -14.51 12.11
N GLY A 66 3.15 -14.90 12.58
CA GLY A 66 2.75 -14.86 13.99
C GLY A 66 2.26 -13.49 14.49
N GLU A 67 1.73 -13.44 15.72
CA GLU A 67 1.08 -12.25 16.29
C GLU A 67 2.07 -11.10 16.60
N GLN A 68 3.32 -11.43 16.92
CA GLN A 68 4.37 -10.47 17.28
C GLN A 68 5.30 -10.14 16.09
N GLY A 69 5.17 -10.83 14.96
CA GLY A 69 6.03 -10.64 13.78
C GLY A 69 5.77 -9.33 13.03
N GLY A 70 6.84 -8.72 12.52
CA GLY A 70 6.78 -7.62 11.55
C GLY A 70 6.55 -8.12 10.11
N LEU A 71 6.50 -7.19 9.15
CA LEU A 71 6.42 -7.53 7.72
C LEU A 71 7.79 -7.81 7.09
N GLY A 72 8.89 -7.53 7.80
CA GLY A 72 10.24 -7.68 7.27
C GLY A 72 10.66 -6.53 6.35
N ILE A 73 10.13 -5.32 6.55
CA ILE A 73 10.54 -4.10 5.87
C ILE A 73 10.93 -3.03 6.89
N SER A 74 11.88 -2.18 6.52
CA SER A 74 12.18 -0.92 7.22
C SER A 74 11.79 0.26 6.32
N LEU A 75 11.25 1.33 6.91
CA LEU A 75 10.85 2.52 6.18
C LEU A 75 11.80 3.68 6.44
N GLU A 76 11.84 4.61 5.48
CA GLU A 76 12.37 5.95 5.66
C GLU A 76 11.37 6.99 5.19
N GLY A 77 11.32 8.12 5.89
CA GLY A 77 10.42 9.21 5.58
C GLY A 77 11.17 10.37 4.94
N THR A 78 10.58 10.99 3.92
CA THR A 78 10.97 12.31 3.42
C THR A 78 9.76 13.23 3.46
N VAL A 79 9.99 14.53 3.28
CA VAL A 79 8.92 15.50 3.20
C VAL A 79 9.28 16.57 2.20
N ASP A 80 8.34 16.93 1.34
CA ASP A 80 8.53 18.05 0.44
C ASP A 80 8.37 19.36 1.19
N VAL A 81 9.22 20.32 0.85
CA VAL A 81 9.25 21.65 1.45
C VAL A 81 8.81 22.66 0.38
N GLU A 82 7.67 23.29 0.62
CA GLU A 82 7.12 24.36 -0.21
C GLU A 82 7.07 25.64 0.63
N ASP A 83 7.72 26.72 0.16
CA ASP A 83 7.86 27.99 0.89
C ASP A 83 8.40 27.87 2.33
N GLY A 84 9.28 26.89 2.57
CA GLY A 84 9.84 26.60 3.89
C GLY A 84 8.90 25.82 4.81
N ILE A 85 7.76 25.34 4.29
CA ILE A 85 6.77 24.55 5.01
C ILE A 85 6.79 23.12 4.50
N GLU A 86 6.85 22.17 5.42
CA GLU A 86 6.71 20.74 5.15
C GLU A 86 5.25 20.40 4.81
N VAL A 87 4.98 19.94 3.59
CA VAL A 87 3.59 19.77 3.10
C VAL A 87 3.23 18.36 2.63
N ARG A 88 4.20 17.55 2.21
CA ARG A 88 3.93 16.20 1.63
C ARG A 88 4.91 15.16 2.19
N PRO A 89 4.54 14.43 3.25
CA PRO A 89 5.37 13.36 3.78
C PRO A 89 5.26 12.10 2.93
N HIS A 90 6.41 11.59 2.49
CA HIS A 90 6.55 10.36 1.72
C HIS A 90 7.22 9.29 2.58
N HIS A 91 6.84 8.02 2.37
CA HIS A 91 7.47 6.89 3.06
C HIS A 91 7.96 5.87 2.04
N TYR A 92 9.27 5.59 2.06
CA TYR A 92 9.92 4.67 1.14
C TYR A 92 10.41 3.41 1.85
N ILE A 93 10.46 2.30 1.13
CA ILE A 93 11.11 1.08 1.61
C ILE A 93 12.63 1.28 1.60
N ARG A 94 13.22 1.40 2.79
CA ARG A 94 14.69 1.47 2.97
C ARG A 94 15.37 0.12 2.79
N SER A 95 14.77 -0.94 3.33
CA SER A 95 15.32 -2.31 3.27
C SER A 95 14.23 -3.35 3.42
N ILE A 96 14.51 -4.54 2.86
CA ILE A 96 13.65 -5.73 2.93
C ILE A 96 14.51 -6.86 3.46
N LEU A 97 14.04 -7.54 4.50
CA LEU A 97 14.64 -8.78 4.99
C LEU A 97 14.29 -9.91 4.01
N PRO A 98 15.26 -10.53 3.30
CA PRO A 98 14.98 -11.57 2.31
C PRO A 98 14.17 -12.75 2.87
N GLU A 99 14.48 -13.14 4.11
CA GLU A 99 13.81 -14.22 4.84
C GLU A 99 12.47 -13.81 5.47
N GLY A 100 12.17 -12.51 5.53
CA GLY A 100 10.96 -11.95 6.11
C GLY A 100 9.74 -12.06 5.18
N PRO A 101 8.51 -11.82 5.69
CA PRO A 101 7.29 -11.96 4.90
C PRO A 101 7.27 -11.16 3.58
N ALA A 102 7.74 -9.92 3.60
CA ALA A 102 7.84 -9.08 2.40
C ALA A 102 8.90 -9.59 1.41
N GLY A 103 10.07 -10.00 1.92
CA GLY A 103 11.13 -10.58 1.08
C GLY A 103 10.69 -11.85 0.37
N ARG A 104 9.98 -12.74 1.07
CA ARG A 104 9.40 -13.96 0.48
C ARG A 104 8.27 -13.69 -0.51
N ASN A 105 7.52 -12.60 -0.34
CA ASN A 105 6.50 -12.20 -1.31
C ASN A 105 7.14 -11.74 -2.64
N GLY A 106 8.31 -11.10 -2.58
CA GLY A 106 9.15 -10.81 -3.74
C GLY A 106 8.64 -9.72 -4.69
N LYS A 107 7.45 -9.13 -4.43
CA LYS A 107 6.90 -8.05 -5.25
C LYS A 107 7.47 -6.66 -4.93
N LEU A 108 7.96 -6.47 -3.71
CA LEU A 108 8.44 -5.17 -3.21
C LEU A 108 9.95 -5.07 -3.33
N GLN A 109 10.45 -3.84 -3.52
CA GLN A 109 11.88 -3.54 -3.59
C GLN A 109 12.23 -2.28 -2.78
N ARG A 110 13.52 -2.08 -2.55
CA ARG A 110 14.03 -0.84 -1.94
C ARG A 110 13.73 0.34 -2.87
N GLY A 111 13.28 1.46 -2.29
CA GLY A 111 12.93 2.68 -3.02
C GLY A 111 11.44 2.77 -3.39
N ASP A 112 10.66 1.70 -3.23
CA ASP A 112 9.22 1.76 -3.44
C ASP A 112 8.54 2.69 -2.42
N GLU A 113 7.62 3.53 -2.89
CA GLU A 113 6.84 4.44 -2.05
C GLU A 113 5.56 3.78 -1.54
N LEU A 114 5.28 3.86 -0.24
CA LEU A 114 4.06 3.32 0.34
C LEU A 114 2.87 4.24 0.07
N LEU A 115 1.93 3.76 -0.76
CA LEU A 115 0.72 4.50 -1.10
C LEU A 115 -0.44 4.18 -0.17
N GLU A 116 -0.65 2.89 0.14
CA GLU A 116 -1.76 2.46 0.98
C GLU A 116 -1.47 1.13 1.70
N VAL A 117 -1.77 1.09 3.00
CA VAL A 117 -1.66 -0.13 3.81
C VAL A 117 -3.03 -0.46 4.39
N ARG A 118 -3.58 -1.61 4.01
CA ARG A 118 -4.77 -2.20 4.64
C ARG A 118 -4.37 -3.37 5.52
N LEU A 119 -4.88 -3.39 6.75
CA LEU A 119 -4.65 -4.45 7.72
C LEU A 119 -5.92 -5.28 7.89
N PHE A 120 -5.79 -6.60 7.71
CA PHE A 120 -6.87 -7.55 7.99
C PHE A 120 -6.49 -8.43 9.15
N ARG A 121 -7.21 -8.26 10.25
CA ARG A 121 -7.17 -9.18 11.37
C ARG A 121 -8.27 -10.21 11.18
N LYS A 122 -7.94 -11.50 11.18
CA LYS A 122 -8.94 -12.57 11.23
C LYS A 122 -9.76 -12.36 12.51
N ARG A 123 -11.01 -11.93 12.39
CA ARG A 123 -11.93 -11.88 13.52
C ARG A 123 -12.50 -13.28 13.71
N LEU A 124 -12.08 -13.96 14.77
CA LEU A 124 -12.62 -15.26 15.15
C LEU A 124 -14.11 -15.07 15.52
N LYS A 125 -15.03 -15.54 14.69
CA LYS A 125 -16.45 -15.64 15.06
C LYS A 125 -16.64 -17.01 15.69
N VAL A 126 -16.75 -17.07 17.02
CA VAL A 126 -17.19 -18.28 17.71
C VAL A 126 -18.69 -18.44 17.45
N LEU A 127 -19.07 -19.39 16.60
CA LEU A 127 -20.46 -19.79 16.45
C LEU A 127 -20.81 -20.66 17.67
N LYS A 128 -21.61 -20.13 18.59
CA LYS A 128 -22.28 -20.95 19.61
C LYS A 128 -23.54 -21.53 18.97
N ASN A 129 -23.57 -22.84 18.75
CA ASN A 129 -24.84 -23.52 18.46
C ASN A 129 -25.73 -23.39 19.69
N THR A 130 -26.92 -22.82 19.50
CA THR A 130 -28.04 -22.97 20.44
C THR A 130 -29.00 -24.00 19.86
#